data_AF-A0A359AVG2-F1
#
_entry.id   AF-A0A359AVG2-F1
#
_cell.length_a   1.000
_cell.length_b   1.000
_cell.length_c   1.000
_cell.angle_alpha   90.00
_cell.angle_beta   90.00
_cell.angle_gamma   90.00
#
_symmetry.space_group_name_H-M   'P 1'
#
loop_
_entity.id
_entity.type
_entity.pdbx_description
1 polymer ?
#
loop_
_entity_poly.entity_id
_entity_poly.type
_entity_poly.pdbx_seq_one_letter_code
_entity_poly.pdbx_strand_id
1 'polypeptide(L)'
;GVTVRRIENKMGIKGAPTCELVFKNAKAELIGTRRMGLIRYVMSLMNGARLGIMAQSVGLSDAAYREAYNYAIERRQFGKPIIEFPAV
;
A
#
# COMPACT_ATOMS: atom_id res chain seq x y z
N GLY A 1 -11.59 -12.41 24.52
CA GLY A 1 -10.96 -11.09 24.69
C GLY A 1 -9.99 -10.82 23.55
N VAL A 2 -9.97 -9.57 23.11
CA VAL A 2 -9.00 -9.02 22.15
C VAL A 2 -8.33 -7.83 22.84
N THR A 3 -7.00 -7.76 22.78
CA THR A 3 -6.24 -6.65 23.37
C THR A 3 -5.25 -6.11 22.34
N VAL A 4 -5.23 -4.78 22.18
CA VAL A 4 -4.22 -4.09 21.37
C VAL A 4 -2.95 -3.97 22.21
N ARG A 5 -1.85 -4.57 21.77
CA ARG A 5 -0.57 -4.52 22.49
C ARG A 5 0.16 -3.21 22.22
N ARG A 6 0.25 -2.82 20.95
CA ARG A 6 0.88 -1.56 20.50
C ARG A 6 0.45 -1.21 19.09
N ILE A 7 0.56 0.08 18.76
CA ILE A 7 0.48 0.58 17.39
C ILE A 7 1.86 0.46 16.74
N GLU A 8 1.88 0.03 15.48
CA GLU A 8 3.11 -0.15 14.72
C GLU A 8 3.69 1.20 14.26
N ASN A 9 5.01 1.35 14.40
CA ASN A 9 5.73 2.49 13.85
C ASN A 9 6.14 2.18 12.40
N LYS A 10 5.40 2.77 11.44
CA LYS A 10 5.54 2.46 10.02
C LYS A 10 6.34 3.52 9.28
N MET A 11 7.09 3.10 8.27
CA MET A 11 7.76 4.01 7.33
C MET A 11 6.75 4.86 6.53
N GLY A 12 5.69 4.23 6.01
CA GLY A 12 4.64 4.87 5.22
C GLY A 12 3.22 4.39 5.59
N ILE A 13 2.22 4.83 4.81
CA ILE A 13 0.79 4.53 5.03
C ILE A 13 0.37 4.82 6.49
N LYS A 14 0.89 5.93 7.05
CA LYS A 14 0.67 6.32 8.46
C LYS A 14 -0.78 6.67 8.77
N GLY A 15 -1.56 7.07 7.75
CA GLY A 15 -3.00 7.33 7.87
C GLY A 15 -3.85 6.08 8.11
N ALA A 16 -3.31 4.88 7.89
CA ALA A 16 -3.99 3.64 8.25
C ALA A 16 -3.41 3.13 9.58
N PRO A 17 -4.16 3.02 10.68
CA PRO A 17 -3.63 2.44 11.91
C PRO A 17 -3.36 0.94 11.72
N THR A 18 -2.17 0.50 12.11
CA THR A 18 -1.79 -0.92 12.12
C THR A 18 -1.27 -1.24 13.51
N CYS A 19 -1.67 -2.38 14.07
CA CYS A 19 -1.35 -2.72 15.45
C CYS A 19 -1.16 -4.21 15.65
N GLU A 20 -0.44 -4.56 16.70
CA GLU A 20 -0.33 -5.93 17.17
C GLU A 20 -1.53 -6.27 18.07
N LEU A 21 -2.22 -7.37 17.75
CA LEU A 21 -3.39 -7.86 18.49
C LEU A 21 -3.07 -9.16 19.21
N VAL A 22 -3.50 -9.26 20.47
CA VAL A 22 -3.44 -10.49 21.27
C VAL A 22 -4.86 -11.03 21.46
N PHE A 23 -5.06 -12.29 21.08
CA PHE A 23 -6.34 -12.99 21.20
C PHE A 23 -6.29 -13.99 22.34
N LYS A 24 -7.13 -13.80 23.37
CA LYS A 24 -7.28 -14.74 24.50
C LYS A 24 -8.75 -15.03 24.73
N ASN A 25 -9.19 -16.26 24.44
CA ASN A 25 -10.61 -16.67 24.49
C ASN A 25 -11.52 -15.65 23.77
N ALA A 26 -11.09 -15.15 22.61
CA ALA A 26 -11.91 -14.30 21.76
C ALA A 26 -13.06 -15.12 21.19
N LYS A 27 -14.29 -14.61 21.30
CA LYS A 27 -15.42 -15.21 20.61
C LYS A 27 -15.18 -15.05 19.11
N ALA A 28 -15.37 -16.13 18.36
CA ALA A 28 -15.23 -16.17 16.92
C ALA A 28 -16.16 -17.23 16.35
N GLU A 29 -16.54 -17.06 15.10
CA GLU A 29 -17.37 -18.00 14.34
C GLU A 29 -16.57 -18.60 13.18
N LEU A 30 -16.83 -19.86 12.88
CA LEU A 30 -16.22 -20.50 11.72
C LEU A 30 -16.90 -19.98 10.45
N ILE A 31 -16.14 -19.27 9.63
CA ILE A 31 -16.57 -18.91 8.28
C ILE A 31 -16.23 -20.06 7.33
N GLY A 32 -17.25 -20.63 6.70
CA GLY A 32 -17.09 -21.74 5.77
C GLY A 32 -16.78 -23.08 6.45
N THR A 33 -15.96 -23.91 5.82
CA THR A 33 -15.67 -25.27 6.28
C THR A 33 -14.28 -25.38 6.93
N ARG A 34 -14.17 -26.19 7.99
CA ARG A 34 -12.91 -26.46 8.67
C ARG A 34 -11.87 -27.02 7.68
N ARG A 35 -10.60 -26.61 7.84
CA ARG A 35 -9.46 -26.95 6.97
C ARG A 35 -9.47 -26.31 5.55
N MET A 36 -10.48 -25.51 5.20
CA MET A 36 -10.53 -24.82 3.90
C MET A 36 -10.09 -23.34 3.95
N GLY A 37 -9.58 -22.88 5.11
CA GLY A 37 -9.21 -21.47 5.35
C GLY A 37 -8.26 -20.88 4.32
N LEU A 38 -7.07 -21.48 4.18
CA LEU A 38 -6.02 -20.92 3.33
C LEU A 38 -6.37 -20.99 1.83
N ILE A 39 -6.50 -22.21 1.29
CA ILE A 39 -6.55 -22.45 -0.15
C ILE A 39 -7.82 -21.88 -0.78
N ARG A 40 -8.97 -21.95 -0.10
CA ARG A 40 -10.26 -21.56 -0.68
C ARG A 40 -10.65 -20.13 -0.33
N TYR A 41 -10.67 -19.79 0.96
CA TYR A 41 -11.23 -18.51 1.41
C TYR A 41 -10.20 -17.37 1.37
N VAL A 42 -9.02 -17.58 1.94
CA VAL A 42 -7.97 -16.54 1.99
C VAL A 42 -7.42 -16.25 0.60
N MET A 43 -7.14 -17.26 -0.23
CA MET A 43 -6.60 -17.02 -1.58
C MET A 43 -7.56 -16.22 -2.47
N SER A 44 -8.87 -16.45 -2.35
CA SER A 44 -9.87 -15.66 -3.07
C SER A 44 -9.84 -14.18 -2.64
N LEU A 45 -9.81 -13.92 -1.32
CA LEU A 45 -9.68 -12.57 -0.78
C LEU A 45 -8.36 -11.90 -1.20
N MET A 46 -7.25 -12.63 -1.17
CA MET A 46 -5.94 -12.12 -1.57
C MET A 46 -5.88 -11.72 -3.05
N ASN A 47 -6.58 -12.43 -3.93
CA ASN A 47 -6.67 -12.04 -5.34
C ASN A 47 -7.37 -10.68 -5.51
N GLY A 48 -8.44 -10.43 -4.77
CA GLY A 48 -9.08 -9.11 -4.73
C GLY A 48 -8.16 -8.02 -4.16
N ALA A 49 -7.48 -8.32 -3.06
CA ALA A 49 -6.54 -7.37 -2.44
C ALA A 49 -5.38 -6.99 -3.38
N ARG A 50 -4.85 -7.95 -4.17
CA ARG A 50 -3.78 -7.71 -5.16
C ARG A 50 -4.20 -6.70 -6.22
N LEU A 51 -5.43 -6.80 -6.73
CA LEU A 51 -5.96 -5.83 -7.69
C LEU A 51 -5.98 -4.41 -7.10
N GLY A 52 -6.44 -4.27 -5.86
CA GLY A 52 -6.45 -2.99 -5.16
C GLY A 52 -5.05 -2.39 -4.93
N ILE A 53 -4.05 -3.24 -4.64
CA ILE A 53 -2.65 -2.80 -4.47
C ILE A 53 -2.05 -2.37 -5.81
N MET A 54 -2.30 -3.11 -6.89
CA MET A 54 -1.81 -2.75 -8.23
C MET A 54 -2.36 -1.39 -8.68
N ALA A 55 -3.66 -1.15 -8.50
CA ALA A 55 -4.27 0.14 -8.83
C ALA A 55 -3.63 1.30 -8.04
N GLN A 56 -3.40 1.12 -6.73
CA GLN A 56 -2.71 2.12 -5.90
C GLN A 56 -1.27 2.38 -6.37
N SER A 57 -0.53 1.33 -6.71
CA SER A 57 0.85 1.47 -7.20
C SER A 57 0.92 2.26 -8.50
N VAL A 58 0.04 1.97 -9.46
CA VAL A 58 0.01 2.70 -10.74
C VAL A 58 -0.35 4.16 -10.54
N GLY A 59 -1.38 4.45 -9.71
CA GLY A 59 -1.76 5.83 -9.42
C GLY A 59 -0.65 6.63 -8.74
N LEU A 60 0.09 6.02 -7.81
CA LEU A 60 1.22 6.68 -7.15
C LEU A 60 2.36 6.97 -8.13
N SER A 61 2.69 6.01 -9.00
CA SER A 61 3.74 6.19 -10.01
C SER A 61 3.38 7.28 -11.03
N ASP A 62 2.12 7.33 -11.49
CA ASP A 62 1.65 8.38 -12.42
C ASP A 62 1.70 9.77 -11.77
N ALA A 63 1.23 9.89 -10.52
CA ALA A 63 1.29 11.14 -9.79
C ALA A 63 2.75 11.62 -9.59
N ALA A 64 3.64 10.72 -9.19
CA ALA A 64 5.07 11.04 -9.03
C ALA A 64 5.72 11.46 -10.35
N TYR A 65 5.38 10.77 -11.45
CA TYR A 65 5.88 11.12 -12.78
C TYR A 65 5.41 12.51 -13.22
N ARG A 66 4.10 12.82 -13.08
CA ARG A 66 3.54 14.13 -13.46
C ARG A 66 4.19 15.26 -12.68
N GLU A 67 4.38 15.07 -11.37
CA GLU A 67 5.05 16.06 -10.53
C GLU A 67 6.50 16.29 -11.00
N ALA A 68 7.25 15.20 -11.23
CA ALA A 68 8.63 15.29 -11.71
C ALA A 68 8.72 15.92 -13.10
N TYR A 69 7.80 15.59 -14.01
CA TYR A 69 7.75 16.13 -15.37
C TYR A 69 7.47 17.64 -15.35
N ASN A 70 6.48 18.08 -14.57
CA ASN A 70 6.17 19.51 -14.40
C ASN A 70 7.38 20.26 -13.84
N TYR A 71 8.00 19.71 -12.79
CA TYR A 71 9.22 20.29 -12.23
C TYR A 71 10.36 20.36 -13.25
N ALA A 72 10.52 19.36 -14.12
CA ALA A 72 11.58 19.33 -15.13
C ALA A 72 11.43 20.41 -16.21
N ILE A 73 10.18 20.79 -16.54
CA ILE A 73 9.87 21.89 -17.47
C ILE A 73 10.23 23.24 -16.85
N GLU A 74 9.89 23.44 -15.57
CA GLU A 74 10.04 24.75 -14.92
C GLU A 74 11.45 24.98 -14.38
N ARG A 75 12.10 23.93 -13.87
CA ARG A 75 13.41 24.02 -13.26
C ARG A 75 14.48 24.29 -14.31
N ARG A 76 15.24 25.38 -14.15
CA ARG A 76 16.36 25.73 -15.03
C ARG A 76 17.72 25.44 -14.39
N GLN A 77 18.65 24.91 -15.18
CA GLN A 77 20.06 24.75 -14.81
C GLN A 77 20.94 24.90 -16.06
N PHE A 78 22.14 25.46 -15.90
CA PHE A 78 23.06 25.75 -17.01
C PHE A 78 22.39 26.52 -18.17
N GLY A 79 21.50 27.46 -17.82
CA GLY A 79 20.85 28.37 -18.79
C GLY A 79 19.59 27.85 -19.48
N LYS A 80 19.18 26.59 -19.25
CA LYS A 80 17.98 26.00 -19.89
C LYS A 80 17.14 25.13 -18.94
N PRO A 81 15.87 24.85 -19.24
CA PRO A 81 15.06 23.86 -18.54
C PRO A 81 15.76 22.50 -18.45
N ILE A 82 15.63 21.81 -17.31
CA ILE A 82 16.35 20.55 -17.08
C ILE A 82 15.83 19.40 -17.96
N ILE A 83 14.59 19.48 -18.44
CA ILE A 83 14.02 18.52 -19.40
C ILE A 83 14.75 18.50 -20.76
N GLU A 84 15.58 19.51 -21.07
CA GLU A 84 16.34 19.57 -22.33
C GLU A 84 17.71 18.87 -22.25
N PHE A 85 18.05 18.22 -21.13
CA PHE A 85 19.28 17.41 -21.02
C PHE A 85 18.96 15.94 -21.36
N PRO A 86 19.69 15.26 -22.25
CA PRO A 86 19.35 13.89 -22.68
C PRO A 86 19.24 12.82 -21.59
N ALA A 87 19.81 13.06 -20.41
CA ALA A 87 19.75 12.12 -19.28
C ALA A 87 18.48 12.29 -18.42
N VAL A 88 17.74 13.39 -18.63
CA VAL A 88 16.48 13.74 -17.93
C VAL A 88 15.32 13.41 -18.85
#